data_AF-A0A2E1JEX9-F1
#
_entry.id   AF-A0A2E1JEX9-F1
#
_cell.length_a   1.000
_cell.length_b   1.000
_cell.length_c   1.000
_cell.angle_alpha   90.00
_cell.angle_beta   90.00
_cell.angle_gamma   90.00
#
_symmetry.space_group_name_H-M   'P 1'
#
loop_
_entity.id
_entity.type
_entity.pdbx_description
1 polymer ?
#
loop_
_entity_poly.entity_id
_entity_poly.type
_entity_poly.pdbx_seq_one_letter_code
_entity_poly.pdbx_strand_id
1 'polypeptide(L)'
;MDPLTALSMASTAFKGVQTLIAKGREIEDVAQHLGRWYGYASDIKEAEKESKKPPLFKKLLDKQSVEQEALNAIIIKKKLEEQEKQIRDLIVIRYGIDTFREMIQMRKTIKASREKVVYAQRRRQRHILDAIVIFIGLGLCGGIVYGFYNLLITFSK
;
A
#
# COMPACT_ATOMS: atom_id res chain seq x y z
N MET A 1 -8.87 -1.57 7.06
CA MET A 1 -10.20 -0.92 6.93
C MET A 1 -11.15 -1.94 6.35
N ASP A 2 -12.40 -2.03 6.81
CA ASP A 2 -13.38 -2.97 6.25
C ASP A 2 -13.64 -2.62 4.76
N PRO A 3 -13.58 -3.60 3.83
CA PRO A 3 -13.86 -3.40 2.40
C PRO A 3 -15.18 -2.67 2.12
N LEU A 4 -16.24 -2.89 2.91
CA LEU A 4 -17.53 -2.23 2.72
C LEU A 4 -17.49 -0.75 3.10
N THR A 5 -16.78 -0.40 4.17
CA THR A 5 -16.55 1.00 4.56
C THR A 5 -15.67 1.71 3.52
N ALA A 6 -14.64 1.04 3.02
CA ALA A 6 -13.82 1.58 1.94
C ALA A 6 -14.65 1.85 0.67
N LEU A 7 -15.58 0.95 0.32
CA LEU A 7 -16.48 1.13 -0.83
C LEU A 7 -17.44 2.31 -0.65
N SER A 8 -17.95 2.57 0.57
CA SER A 8 -18.85 3.70 0.82
C SER A 8 -18.12 5.04 0.70
N MET A 9 -16.88 5.12 1.21
CA MET A 9 -16.03 6.31 1.04
C MET A 9 -15.61 6.49 -0.42
N ALA A 10 -15.28 5.41 -1.13
CA ALA A 10 -15.04 5.46 -2.57
C ALA A 10 -16.27 6.02 -3.30
N SER A 11 -17.46 5.50 -3.02
CA SER A 11 -18.70 5.99 -3.63
C SER A 11 -18.98 7.47 -3.34
N THR A 12 -18.58 7.96 -2.16
CA THR A 12 -18.69 9.38 -1.80
C THR A 12 -17.72 10.24 -2.59
N ALA A 13 -16.45 9.83 -2.67
CA ALA A 13 -15.43 10.50 -3.47
C ALA A 13 -15.83 10.54 -4.96
N PHE A 14 -16.39 9.44 -5.47
CA PHE A 14 -16.92 9.33 -6.82
C PHE A 14 -18.03 10.35 -7.11
N LYS A 15 -19.04 10.46 -6.24
CA LYS A 15 -20.08 11.49 -6.38
C LYS A 15 -19.52 12.91 -6.35
N GLY A 16 -18.47 13.14 -5.56
CA GLY A 16 -17.71 14.40 -5.58
C GLY A 16 -17.11 14.70 -6.95
N VAL A 17 -16.41 13.72 -7.54
CA VAL A 17 -15.86 13.82 -8.92
C VAL A 17 -16.97 14.12 -9.93
N GLN A 18 -18.07 13.36 -9.91
CA GLN A 18 -19.20 13.59 -10.82
C GLN A 18 -19.74 15.01 -10.71
N THR A 19 -19.96 15.48 -9.48
CA THR A 19 -20.55 16.80 -9.22
C THR A 19 -19.62 17.93 -9.66
N LEU A 20 -18.32 17.81 -9.39
CA LEU A 20 -17.34 18.84 -9.76
C LEU A 20 -17.16 18.94 -11.27
N ILE A 21 -17.08 17.80 -11.96
CA ILE A 21 -17.01 17.76 -13.43
C ILE A 21 -18.30 18.31 -14.05
N ALA A 22 -19.47 17.93 -13.53
CA ALA A 22 -20.76 18.44 -14.00
C ALA A 22 -20.90 19.97 -13.80
N LYS A 23 -20.33 20.51 -12.73
CA LYS A 23 -20.23 21.96 -12.48
C LYS A 23 -19.15 22.66 -13.33
N GLY A 24 -18.46 21.94 -14.20
CA GLY A 24 -17.43 22.47 -15.08
C GLY A 24 -16.17 22.93 -14.35
N ARG A 25 -15.91 22.42 -13.14
CA ARG A 25 -14.76 22.83 -12.32
C ARG A 25 -13.44 22.44 -12.97
N GLU A 26 -12.39 23.14 -12.57
CA GLU A 26 -11.03 22.86 -13.02
C GLU A 26 -10.55 21.49 -12.55
N ILE A 27 -9.58 20.94 -13.28
CA ILE A 27 -9.06 19.60 -13.03
C ILE A 27 -8.43 19.48 -11.64
N GLU A 28 -7.90 20.56 -11.08
CA GLU A 28 -7.29 20.60 -9.75
C GLU A 28 -8.29 20.26 -8.64
N ASP A 29 -9.50 20.84 -8.69
CA ASP A 29 -10.59 20.56 -7.75
C ASP A 29 -11.03 19.09 -7.84
N VAL A 30 -11.10 18.57 -9.07
CA VAL A 30 -11.48 17.19 -9.35
C VAL A 30 -10.39 16.21 -8.90
N ALA A 31 -9.12 16.59 -9.08
CA ALA A 31 -7.95 15.75 -8.80
C ALA A 31 -7.91 15.33 -7.32
N GLN A 32 -8.34 16.18 -6.40
CA GLN A 32 -8.37 15.83 -4.98
C GLN A 32 -9.36 14.69 -4.69
N HIS A 33 -10.59 14.79 -5.19
CA HIS A 33 -11.62 13.74 -5.01
C HIS A 33 -11.27 12.48 -5.78
N LEU A 34 -10.71 12.63 -6.97
CA LEU A 34 -10.23 11.52 -7.80
C LEU A 34 -9.08 10.76 -7.13
N GLY A 35 -8.13 11.48 -6.51
CA GLY A 35 -7.05 10.90 -5.73
C GLY A 35 -7.55 10.10 -4.54
N ARG A 36 -8.55 10.61 -3.80
CA ARG A 36 -9.19 9.88 -2.70
C ARG A 36 -9.88 8.61 -3.19
N TRP A 37 -10.64 8.70 -4.30
CA TRP A 37 -11.28 7.53 -4.92
C TRP A 37 -10.27 6.44 -5.27
N TYR A 38 -9.18 6.81 -5.95
CA TYR A 38 -8.11 5.86 -6.30
C TYR A 38 -7.39 5.29 -5.07
N GLY A 39 -7.28 6.06 -3.98
CA GLY A 39 -6.78 5.58 -2.69
C GLY A 39 -7.67 4.47 -2.14
N TYR A 40 -8.95 4.75 -1.92
CA TYR A 40 -9.91 3.76 -1.42
C TYR A 40 -10.01 2.52 -2.32
N ALA A 41 -10.01 2.71 -3.65
CA ALA A 41 -10.01 1.59 -4.60
C ALA A 41 -8.74 0.74 -4.50
N SER A 42 -7.59 1.33 -4.17
CA SER A 42 -6.34 0.59 -3.92
C SER A 42 -6.40 -0.17 -2.60
N ASP A 43 -6.94 0.44 -1.55
CA ASP A 43 -7.07 -0.19 -0.23
C ASP A 43 -7.99 -1.41 -0.28
N ILE A 44 -9.10 -1.32 -1.02
CA ILE A 44 -10.00 -2.46 -1.27
C ILE A 44 -9.27 -3.59 -2.00
N LYS A 45 -8.55 -3.26 -3.07
CA LYS A 45 -7.79 -4.25 -3.86
C LYS A 45 -6.68 -4.91 -3.04
N GLU A 46 -6.10 -4.21 -2.06
CA GLU A 46 -5.10 -4.79 -1.16
C GLU A 46 -5.76 -5.68 -0.11
N ALA A 47 -6.88 -5.24 0.49
CA ALA A 47 -7.67 -6.05 1.41
C ALA A 47 -8.15 -7.38 0.77
N GLU A 48 -8.56 -7.36 -0.50
CA GLU A 48 -8.91 -8.57 -1.27
C GLU A 48 -7.71 -9.51 -1.52
N LYS A 49 -6.48 -8.99 -1.57
CA LYS A 49 -5.28 -9.83 -1.70
C LYS A 49 -4.87 -10.42 -0.36
N GLU A 50 -5.04 -9.65 0.72
CA GLU A 50 -4.77 -10.10 2.07
C GLU A 50 -5.77 -11.18 2.51
N SER A 51 -7.06 -11.06 2.15
CA SER A 51 -8.04 -12.12 2.42
C SER A 51 -7.73 -13.43 1.68
N LYS A 52 -7.09 -13.36 0.50
CA LYS A 52 -6.63 -14.54 -0.26
C LYS A 52 -5.37 -15.18 0.29
N LYS A 53 -4.59 -14.48 1.13
CA LYS A 53 -3.38 -15.02 1.78
C LYS A 53 -3.69 -15.30 3.24
N PRO A 54 -4.01 -16.54 3.64
CA PRO A 54 -4.19 -16.83 5.05
C PRO A 54 -2.80 -16.94 5.71
N PRO A 55 -2.55 -16.20 6.81
CA PRO A 55 -1.77 -16.81 7.87
C PRO A 55 -2.58 -16.80 9.18
N LEU A 56 -2.82 -18.01 9.69
CA LEU A 56 -3.06 -18.36 11.10
C LEU A 56 -4.40 -18.04 11.78
N PHE A 57 -5.33 -17.25 11.22
CA PHE A 57 -6.63 -16.98 11.89
C PHE A 57 -7.86 -17.51 11.17
N LYS A 58 -7.82 -18.80 10.82
CA LYS A 58 -8.97 -19.66 10.48
C LYS A 58 -10.04 -19.78 11.61
N LYS A 59 -9.97 -19.01 12.70
CA LYS A 59 -10.79 -19.21 13.92
C LYS A 59 -11.84 -18.11 14.21
N LEU A 60 -12.02 -17.14 13.31
CA LEU A 60 -13.12 -16.15 13.35
C LEU A 60 -14.08 -16.29 12.15
N LEU A 61 -13.98 -17.39 11.42
CA LEU A 61 -14.71 -17.66 10.16
C LEU A 61 -16.23 -17.94 10.33
N ASP A 62 -16.86 -17.68 11.47
CA ASP A 62 -18.19 -18.25 11.72
C ASP A 62 -19.25 -17.27 12.23
N LYS A 63 -19.42 -16.15 11.53
CA LYS A 63 -20.69 -15.38 11.58
C LYS A 63 -21.19 -14.86 10.22
N GLN A 64 -20.40 -14.91 9.15
CA GLN A 64 -20.89 -14.68 7.77
C GLN A 64 -20.52 -15.88 6.91
N SER A 65 -21.49 -16.37 6.13
CA SER A 65 -21.25 -17.54 5.29
C SER A 65 -20.24 -17.21 4.19
N VAL A 66 -19.42 -18.20 3.82
CA VAL A 66 -18.39 -18.06 2.78
C VAL A 66 -19.00 -17.57 1.47
N GLU A 67 -20.24 -17.97 1.18
CA GLU A 67 -21.01 -17.48 0.04
C GLU A 67 -21.30 -15.98 0.12
N GLN A 68 -21.64 -15.46 1.31
CA GLN A 68 -21.91 -14.03 1.51
C GLN A 68 -20.64 -13.18 1.34
N GLU A 69 -19.49 -13.65 1.83
CA GLU A 69 -18.21 -12.97 1.64
C GLU A 69 -17.81 -12.92 0.16
N ALA A 70 -17.95 -14.05 -0.54
CA ALA A 70 -17.68 -14.12 -1.98
C ALA A 70 -18.63 -13.19 -2.78
N LEU A 71 -19.92 -13.18 -2.45
CA LEU A 71 -20.89 -12.30 -3.07
C LEU A 71 -20.56 -10.82 -2.82
N ASN A 72 -20.23 -10.44 -1.59
CA ASN A 72 -19.85 -9.07 -1.24
C ASN A 72 -18.60 -8.63 -2.00
N ALA A 73 -17.59 -9.50 -2.12
CA ALA A 73 -16.39 -9.21 -2.90
C ALA A 73 -16.70 -8.97 -4.39
N ILE A 74 -17.58 -9.79 -4.98
CA ILE A 74 -18.01 -9.60 -6.38
C ILE A 74 -18.75 -8.27 -6.55
N ILE A 75 -19.66 -7.93 -5.64
CA ILE A 75 -20.41 -6.67 -5.68
C ILE A 75 -19.45 -5.47 -5.60
N ILE A 76 -18.52 -5.50 -4.64
CA ILE A 76 -17.51 -4.44 -4.47
C ILE A 76 -16.70 -4.28 -5.75
N LYS A 77 -16.18 -5.37 -6.30
CA LYS A 77 -15.41 -5.36 -7.55
C LYS A 77 -16.21 -4.78 -8.71
N LYS A 78 -17.45 -5.24 -8.91
CA LYS A 78 -18.31 -4.76 -10.00
C LYS A 78 -18.64 -3.28 -9.87
N LYS A 79 -18.91 -2.81 -8.66
CA LYS A 79 -19.18 -1.40 -8.39
C LYS A 79 -17.96 -0.52 -8.62
N LEU A 80 -16.76 -0.99 -8.26
CA LEU A 80 -15.52 -0.28 -8.58
C LEU A 80 -15.24 -0.24 -10.08
N GLU A 81 -15.46 -1.34 -10.81
CA GLU A 81 -15.32 -1.40 -12.27
C GLU A 81 -16.27 -0.39 -12.95
N GLU A 82 -17.52 -0.30 -12.49
CA GLU A 82 -18.50 0.65 -12.98
C GLU A 82 -18.08 2.11 -12.69
N GLN A 83 -17.65 2.41 -11.47
CA GLN A 83 -17.15 3.73 -11.10
C GLN A 83 -15.92 4.12 -11.91
N GLU A 84 -14.98 3.19 -12.14
CA GLU A 84 -13.78 3.43 -12.94
C GLU A 84 -14.14 3.81 -14.38
N LYS A 85 -15.09 3.09 -14.97
CA LYS A 85 -15.60 3.39 -16.32
C LYS A 85 -16.23 4.78 -16.36
N GLN A 86 -17.12 5.10 -15.43
CA GLN A 86 -17.80 6.39 -15.40
C GLN A 86 -16.81 7.55 -15.15
N ILE A 87 -15.83 7.39 -14.27
CA ILE A 87 -14.76 8.38 -14.05
C ILE A 87 -14.00 8.63 -15.36
N ARG A 88 -13.60 7.56 -16.05
CA ARG A 88 -12.90 7.68 -17.33
C ARG A 88 -13.73 8.47 -18.32
N ASP A 89 -14.99 8.09 -18.51
CA ASP A 89 -15.88 8.74 -19.47
C ASP A 89 -16.03 10.24 -19.14
N LEU A 90 -16.24 10.60 -17.87
CA LEU A 90 -16.34 11.99 -17.42
C LEU A 90 -15.07 12.80 -17.68
N ILE A 91 -13.90 12.24 -17.40
CA ILE A 91 -12.62 12.92 -17.63
C ILE A 91 -12.37 13.09 -19.13
N VAL A 92 -12.61 12.04 -19.92
CA VAL A 92 -12.40 12.08 -21.37
C VAL A 92 -13.32 13.11 -22.03
N ILE A 93 -14.59 13.16 -21.62
CA ILE A 93 -15.57 14.11 -22.15
C ILE A 93 -15.18 15.55 -21.78
N ARG A 94 -14.74 15.80 -20.54
CA ARG A 94 -14.48 17.17 -20.06
C ARG A 94 -13.09 17.70 -20.40
N TYR A 95 -12.06 16.89 -20.25
CA TYR A 95 -10.65 17.30 -20.31
C TYR A 95 -9.88 16.64 -21.46
N GLY A 96 -10.52 15.76 -22.23
CA GLY A 96 -9.91 15.07 -23.35
C GLY A 96 -9.21 13.77 -22.97
N ILE A 97 -9.00 12.92 -23.98
CA ILE A 97 -8.40 11.59 -23.81
C ILE A 97 -6.90 11.65 -23.50
N ASP A 98 -6.19 12.66 -24.00
CA ASP A 98 -4.75 12.78 -23.79
C ASP A 98 -4.43 13.14 -22.33
N THR A 99 -5.21 14.06 -21.73
CA THR A 99 -5.15 14.37 -20.29
C THR A 99 -5.36 13.13 -19.43
N PHE A 100 -6.34 12.29 -19.78
CA PHE A 100 -6.57 11.03 -19.07
C PHE A 100 -5.38 10.06 -19.21
N ARG A 101 -4.81 9.92 -20.40
CA ARG A 101 -3.63 9.06 -20.64
C ARG A 101 -2.41 9.54 -19.85
N GLU A 102 -2.14 10.84 -19.90
CA GLU A 102 -1.04 11.46 -19.17
C GLU A 102 -1.18 11.23 -17.66
N MET A 103 -2.39 11.44 -17.12
CA MET A 103 -2.70 11.16 -15.71
C MET A 103 -2.38 9.71 -15.33
N ILE A 104 -2.83 8.73 -16.13
CA ILE A 104 -2.58 7.30 -15.86
C ILE A 104 -1.08 6.99 -15.91
N GLN A 105 -0.36 7.56 -16.88
CA GLN A 105 1.08 7.38 -17.03
C GLN A 105 1.87 8.00 -15.87
N MET A 106 1.53 9.22 -15.46
CA MET A 106 2.10 9.88 -14.30
C MET A 106 1.85 9.07 -13.03
N ARG A 107 0.62 8.58 -12.82
CA ARG A 107 0.28 7.73 -11.66
C ARG A 107 1.14 6.47 -11.60
N LYS A 108 1.35 5.80 -12.74
CA LYS A 108 2.22 4.61 -12.83
C LYS A 108 3.67 4.96 -12.45
N THR A 109 4.16 6.10 -12.94
CA THR A 109 5.51 6.59 -12.67
C THR A 109 5.71 6.93 -11.19
N ILE A 110 4.75 7.63 -10.58
CA ILE A 110 4.76 7.97 -9.14
C ILE A 110 4.70 6.70 -8.28
N LYS A 111 3.87 5.73 -8.66
CA LYS A 111 3.83 4.45 -7.93
C LYS A 111 5.17 3.74 -7.97
N ALA A 112 5.78 3.64 -9.15
CA ALA A 112 7.09 3.03 -9.32
C ALA A 112 8.20 3.78 -8.55
N SER A 113 8.17 5.12 -8.50
CA SER A 113 9.15 5.90 -7.74
C SER A 113 9.00 5.69 -6.23
N ARG A 114 7.77 5.65 -5.71
CA ARG A 114 7.50 5.35 -4.28
C ARG A 114 7.96 3.95 -3.89
N GLU A 115 7.69 2.95 -4.72
CA GLU A 115 8.16 1.58 -4.49
C GLU A 115 9.69 1.50 -4.42
N LYS A 116 10.40 2.22 -5.32
CA LYS A 116 11.86 2.32 -5.29
C LYS A 116 12.37 2.97 -4.00
N VAL A 117 11.72 4.03 -3.53
CA VAL A 117 12.09 4.71 -2.27
C VAL A 117 11.88 3.78 -1.07
N VAL A 118 10.73 3.13 -0.97
CA VAL A 118 10.44 2.16 0.12
C VAL A 118 11.44 1.01 0.09
N TYR A 119 11.76 0.50 -1.10
CA TYR A 119 12.74 -0.57 -1.26
C TYR A 119 14.16 -0.12 -0.84
N ALA A 120 14.57 1.10 -1.21
CA ALA A 120 15.84 1.68 -0.80
C ALA A 120 15.91 1.89 0.72
N GLN A 121 14.83 2.37 1.34
CA GLN A 121 14.73 2.50 2.81
C GLN A 121 14.84 1.14 3.51
N ARG A 122 14.14 0.12 3.04
CA ARG A 122 14.24 -1.25 3.57
C ARG A 122 15.65 -1.82 3.43
N ARG A 123 16.34 -1.54 2.32
CA ARG A 123 17.76 -1.92 2.15
C ARG A 123 18.65 -1.23 3.19
N ARG A 124 18.48 0.08 3.41
CA ARG A 124 19.24 0.82 4.44
C ARG A 124 19.03 0.24 5.84
N GLN A 125 17.78 -0.08 6.20
CA GLN A 125 17.48 -0.73 7.48
C GLN A 125 18.17 -2.08 7.62
N ARG A 126 18.14 -2.92 6.57
CA ARG A 126 18.87 -4.20 6.56
C ARG A 126 20.37 -4.01 6.72
N HIS A 127 20.97 -3.08 5.98
CA HIS A 127 22.40 -2.79 6.10
C HIS A 127 22.79 -2.29 7.50
N ILE A 128 21.96 -1.48 8.16
CA ILE A 128 22.20 -1.05 9.53
C ILE A 128 22.12 -2.23 10.50
N LEU A 129 21.10 -3.09 10.37
CA LEU A 129 20.98 -4.29 11.20
C LEU A 129 22.14 -5.25 10.98
N ASP A 130 22.52 -5.51 9.72
CA ASP A 130 23.66 -6.36 9.38
C ASP A 130 24.96 -5.78 9.95
N ALA A 131 25.17 -4.46 9.86
CA ALA A 131 26.34 -3.80 10.44
C ALA A 131 26.38 -3.91 11.97
N ILE A 132 25.24 -3.74 12.65
CA ILE A 132 25.14 -3.92 14.10
C ILE A 132 25.49 -5.35 14.50
N VAL A 133 24.96 -6.35 13.78
CA VAL A 133 25.24 -7.77 14.03
C VAL A 133 26.74 -8.06 13.86
N ILE A 134 27.38 -7.50 12.84
CA ILE A 134 28.83 -7.65 12.61
C ILE A 134 29.64 -6.99 13.73
N PHE A 135 29.28 -5.79 14.17
CA PHE A 135 29.97 -5.08 15.27
C PHE A 135 29.89 -5.86 16.58
N ILE A 136 28.71 -6.40 16.90
CA ILE A 136 28.51 -7.23 18.10
C ILE A 136 29.36 -8.51 18.00
N GLY A 137 29.37 -9.16 16.83
CA GLY A 137 30.19 -10.36 16.60
C GLY A 137 31.68 -10.10 16.79
N LEU A 138 32.21 -9.02 16.22
CA LEU A 138 33.62 -8.63 16.37
C LEU A 138 33.97 -8.24 17.82
N GLY A 139 33.06 -7.54 18.51
CA GLY A 139 33.24 -7.18 19.92
C GLY A 139 33.32 -8.39 20.84
N LEU A 140 32.47 -9.41 20.59
CA LEU A 140 32.51 -10.68 21.33
C LEU A 140 33.81 -11.45 21.09
N CYS A 141 34.24 -11.58 19.82
CA CYS A 141 35.50 -12.24 19.50
C CYS A 141 36.72 -11.50 20.10
N GLY A 142 36.76 -10.18 20.00
CA GLY A 142 37.82 -9.36 20.60
C GLY A 142 37.85 -9.46 22.13
N GLY A 143 36.67 -9.45 22.76
CA GLY A 143 36.53 -9.62 24.21
C GLY A 143 37.03 -10.98 24.70
N ILE A 144 36.77 -12.05 23.96
CA ILE A 144 37.27 -13.40 24.29
C ILE A 144 38.81 -13.43 24.22
N VAL A 145 39.40 -12.91 23.15
CA VAL A 145 40.87 -12.89 22.98
C VAL A 145 41.55 -12.02 24.04
N TYR A 146 41.00 -10.84 24.32
CA TYR A 146 41.52 -9.95 25.37
C TYR A 146 41.39 -10.57 26.77
N GLY A 147 40.25 -11.19 27.07
CA GLY A 147 40.04 -11.91 28.32
C GLY A 147 41.03 -13.05 28.51
N PHE A 148 41.31 -13.81 27.44
CA PHE A 148 42.29 -14.89 27.45
C PHE A 148 43.73 -14.38 27.66
N TYR A 149 44.11 -13.29 26.98
CA TYR A 149 45.41 -12.64 27.15
C TYR A 149 45.63 -12.15 28.59
N ASN A 150 44.62 -11.51 29.18
CA ASN A 150 44.71 -10.98 30.55
C ASN A 150 44.80 -12.10 31.61
N LEU A 151 44.10 -13.22 31.37
CA LEU A 151 44.19 -14.41 32.21
C LEU A 151 45.60 -15.01 32.16
N LEU A 152 46.20 -15.15 30.97
CA LEU A 152 47.57 -15.65 30.83
C LEU A 152 48.62 -14.77 31.54
N ILE A 153 48.49 -13.44 31.49
CA ILE A 153 49.38 -12.53 32.20
C ILE A 153 49.22 -12.66 33.72
N THR A 154 47.98 -12.82 34.19
CA THR A 154 47.69 -12.95 35.62
C THR A 154 48.25 -14.26 36.20
N PHE A 155 48.23 -15.35 35.42
CA PHE A 155 48.83 -16.63 35.81
C PHE A 155 50.37 -16.67 35.70
N SER A 156 50.98 -15.73 34.95
CA SER A 156 52.43 -15.65 34.76
C SER A 156 53.13 -14.76 35.81
N LYS A 157 52.39 -14.09 36.69
CA LYS A 157 52.90 -13.36 37.85
C LYS A 157 52.78 -14.21 39.11
#